data_AF-A0A8X6FSQ4-F1
#
_entry.id   AF-A0A8X6FSQ4-F1
#
_cell.length_a   1.000
_cell.length_b   1.000
_cell.length_c   1.000
_cell.angle_alpha   90.00
_cell.angle_beta   90.00
_cell.angle_gamma   90.00
#
_symmetry.space_group_name_H-M   'P 1'
#
loop_
_entity.id
_entity.type
_entity.pdbx_description
1 polymer ?
#
loop_
_entity_poly.entity_id
_entity_poly.type
_entity_poly.pdbx_seq_one_letter_code
_entity_poly.pdbx_strand_id
1 'polypeptide(L)'
;MKPSKLQRNLNTKHATLSKKPIEYFERLLQTSNKEKNTLEKYVTLNDKYLLASYEVSYLIAKTKKPFTIGEQLLLPAAIRMSEIVHGKQYAAEISKIPLSNDTVSKRISDISNDQFQQLLMRLKDSSKYFPNDIDTQQWICNPFSIEMEEINFLNFKAEEELAELTSDTTLRLRFSQVPVHEFWIEIKSEYPLLSEMAMNKLLPFCTTYLCESAFSTLTYIKSKYRSTLINVENLLRSAITQIEPRFNYLCTNKQSHPSH
;
A
#
# COMPACT_ATOMS: atom_id res chain seq x y z
N MET A 1 1.00 -27.26 -26.08
CA MET A 1 -0.18 -27.32 -26.98
C MET A 1 -0.03 -28.51 -27.93
N LYS A 2 -1.13 -29.13 -28.37
CA LYS A 2 -1.07 -30.21 -29.38
C LYS A 2 -0.74 -29.65 -30.79
N PRO A 3 0.15 -30.29 -31.58
CA PRO A 3 0.58 -29.78 -32.90
C PRO A 3 -0.58 -29.52 -33.87
N SER A 4 -1.56 -30.41 -33.90
CA SER A 4 -2.77 -30.29 -34.74
C SER A 4 -3.60 -29.03 -34.43
N LYS A 5 -3.63 -28.59 -33.16
CA LYS A 5 -4.33 -27.37 -32.74
C LYS A 5 -3.56 -26.11 -33.13
N LEU A 6 -2.23 -26.14 -33.06
CA LEU A 6 -1.37 -25.04 -33.49
C LEU A 6 -1.47 -24.81 -35.00
N GLN A 7 -1.43 -25.88 -35.78
CA GLN A 7 -1.52 -25.78 -37.24
C GLN A 7 -2.90 -25.30 -37.70
N ARG A 8 -3.98 -25.77 -37.05
CA ARG A 8 -5.33 -25.24 -37.31
C ARG A 8 -5.38 -23.74 -37.00
N ASN A 9 -4.86 -23.31 -35.86
CA ASN A 9 -4.85 -21.90 -35.47
C ASN A 9 -4.07 -21.02 -36.45
N LEU A 10 -2.87 -21.45 -36.85
CA LEU A 10 -2.04 -20.77 -37.85
C LEU A 10 -2.80 -20.59 -39.17
N ASN A 11 -3.46 -21.65 -39.64
CA ASN A 11 -4.19 -21.63 -40.90
C ASN A 11 -5.49 -20.82 -40.84
N THR A 12 -6.20 -20.83 -39.71
CA THR A 12 -7.50 -20.15 -39.61
C THR A 12 -7.41 -18.70 -39.16
N LYS A 13 -6.47 -18.37 -38.26
CA LYS A 13 -6.36 -17.01 -37.68
C LYS A 13 -5.22 -16.20 -38.26
N HIS A 14 -4.21 -16.86 -38.84
CA HIS A 14 -3.04 -16.22 -39.42
C HIS A 14 -2.77 -16.75 -40.83
N ALA A 15 -3.82 -16.88 -41.65
CA ALA A 15 -3.78 -17.47 -42.98
C ALA A 15 -2.77 -16.81 -43.94
N THR A 16 -2.46 -15.54 -43.71
CA THR A 16 -1.43 -14.79 -44.46
C THR A 16 -0.01 -15.17 -44.07
N LEU A 17 0.20 -15.66 -42.84
CA LEU A 17 1.48 -16.15 -42.33
C LEU A 17 1.68 -17.63 -42.64
N SER A 18 0.61 -18.43 -42.74
CA SER A 18 0.73 -19.88 -42.99
C SER A 18 1.42 -20.25 -44.31
N LYS A 19 1.46 -19.33 -45.28
CA LYS A 19 2.14 -19.48 -46.57
C LYS A 19 3.59 -18.99 -46.56
N LYS A 20 4.10 -18.46 -45.44
CA LYS A 20 5.47 -17.96 -45.34
C LYS A 20 6.45 -19.13 -45.10
N PRO A 21 7.67 -19.06 -45.65
CA PRO A 21 8.66 -20.11 -45.48
C PRO A 21 9.27 -20.07 -44.07
N ILE A 22 9.90 -21.16 -43.62
CA ILE A 22 10.39 -21.29 -42.23
C ILE A 22 11.41 -20.21 -41.86
N GLU A 23 12.23 -19.79 -42.82
CA GLU A 23 13.27 -18.77 -42.67
C GLU A 23 12.67 -17.39 -42.34
N TYR A 24 11.43 -17.12 -42.76
CA TYR A 24 10.72 -15.91 -42.36
C TYR A 24 10.44 -15.89 -40.86
N PHE A 25 10.02 -17.04 -40.31
CA PHE A 25 9.73 -17.18 -38.88
C PHE A 25 11.01 -17.19 -38.04
N GLU A 26 12.09 -17.79 -38.54
CA GLU A 26 13.41 -17.73 -37.88
C GLU A 26 13.94 -16.30 -37.80
N ARG A 27 13.83 -15.52 -38.89
CA ARG A 27 14.19 -14.09 -38.87
C ARG A 27 13.28 -13.30 -37.92
N LEU A 28 11.97 -13.55 -37.94
CA LEU A 28 11.03 -12.88 -37.05
C LEU A 28 11.34 -13.18 -35.58
N LEU A 29 11.71 -14.43 -35.25
CA LEU A 29 12.15 -14.84 -33.92
C LEU A 29 13.45 -14.13 -33.52
N GLN A 30 14.43 -14.03 -34.42
CA GLN A 30 15.68 -13.32 -34.16
C GLN A 30 15.44 -11.82 -33.95
N THR A 31 14.59 -11.18 -34.76
CA THR A 31 14.22 -9.77 -34.61
C THR A 31 13.48 -9.54 -33.29
N SER A 32 12.49 -10.38 -32.98
CA SER A 32 11.73 -10.30 -31.72
C SER A 32 12.63 -10.51 -30.49
N ASN A 33 13.61 -11.43 -30.57
CA ASN A 33 14.59 -11.61 -29.50
C ASN A 33 15.56 -10.43 -29.37
N LYS A 34 15.97 -9.80 -30.48
CA LYS A 34 16.78 -8.57 -30.44
C LYS A 34 16.00 -7.39 -29.85
N GLU A 35 14.74 -7.24 -30.20
CA GLU A 35 13.82 -6.23 -29.63
C GLU A 35 13.62 -6.48 -28.14
N LYS A 36 13.34 -7.73 -27.74
CA LYS A 36 13.24 -8.14 -26.33
C LYS A 36 14.52 -7.84 -25.55
N ASN A 37 15.69 -8.20 -26.07
CA ASN A 37 16.98 -7.94 -25.42
C ASN A 37 17.28 -6.43 -25.31
N THR A 38 16.82 -5.63 -26.27
CA THR A 38 16.95 -4.17 -26.23
C THR A 38 16.02 -3.57 -25.18
N LEU A 39 14.80 -4.10 -25.07
CA LEU A 39 13.83 -3.75 -24.03
C LEU A 39 14.37 -4.12 -22.64
N GLU A 40 14.89 -5.33 -22.46
CA GLU A 40 15.49 -5.80 -21.19
C GLU A 40 16.70 -4.97 -20.77
N LYS A 41 17.53 -4.49 -21.72
CA LYS A 41 18.63 -3.55 -21.44
C LYS A 41 18.14 -2.16 -21.01
N TYR A 42 17.05 -1.66 -21.61
CA TYR A 42 16.42 -0.42 -21.19
C TYR A 42 15.77 -0.54 -19.80
N VAL A 43 15.18 -1.69 -19.50
CA VAL A 43 14.61 -2.01 -18.18
C VAL A 43 15.72 -2.04 -17.13
N THR A 44 16.80 -2.80 -17.34
CA THR A 44 17.91 -2.93 -16.37
C THR A 44 18.72 -1.65 -16.13
N LEU A 45 18.87 -0.77 -17.13
CA LEU A 45 19.45 0.58 -16.93
C LEU A 45 18.54 1.51 -16.10
N ASN A 46 17.24 1.22 -16.04
CA ASN A 46 16.24 1.98 -15.30
C ASN A 46 16.27 1.68 -13.79
N ASP A 47 16.91 0.59 -13.38
CA ASP A 47 16.80 0.06 -12.01
C ASP A 47 17.46 0.96 -10.97
N LYS A 48 18.66 1.44 -11.26
CA LYS A 48 19.38 2.36 -10.35
C LYS A 48 18.67 3.71 -10.23
N TYR A 49 18.07 4.22 -11.32
CA TYR A 49 17.34 5.49 -11.31
C TYR A 49 15.98 5.34 -10.63
N LEU A 50 15.31 4.22 -10.86
CA LEU A 50 14.06 3.88 -10.21
C LEU A 50 14.28 3.76 -8.70
N LEU A 51 15.30 3.01 -8.27
CA LEU A 51 15.69 2.89 -6.87
C LEU A 51 15.99 4.25 -6.25
N ALA A 52 16.89 5.04 -6.87
CA ALA A 52 17.23 6.38 -6.39
C ALA A 52 15.98 7.27 -6.25
N SER A 53 15.03 7.15 -7.17
CA SER A 53 13.82 7.96 -7.09
C SER A 53 12.80 7.45 -6.06
N TYR A 54 12.77 6.16 -5.72
CA TYR A 54 12.03 5.65 -4.55
C TYR A 54 12.64 6.14 -3.23
N GLU A 55 13.97 6.10 -3.12
CA GLU A 55 14.72 6.60 -1.97
C GLU A 55 14.43 8.09 -1.72
N VAL A 56 14.55 8.92 -2.77
CA VAL A 56 14.24 10.36 -2.68
C VAL A 56 12.77 10.60 -2.32
N SER A 57 11.83 9.86 -2.91
CA SER A 57 10.41 9.95 -2.55
C SER A 57 10.14 9.59 -1.09
N TYR A 58 10.81 8.56 -0.55
CA TYR A 58 10.72 8.21 0.86
C TYR A 58 11.25 9.32 1.76
N LEU A 59 12.42 9.90 1.45
CA LEU A 59 12.99 11.02 2.21
C LEU A 59 12.07 12.24 2.22
N ILE A 60 11.45 12.57 1.09
CA ILE A 60 10.45 13.66 1.00
C ILE A 60 9.30 13.40 1.97
N ALA A 61 8.73 12.19 1.95
CA ALA A 61 7.64 11.82 2.84
C ALA A 61 8.06 11.81 4.31
N LYS A 62 9.20 11.19 4.64
CA LYS A 62 9.75 11.10 6.00
C LYS A 62 10.01 12.47 6.62
N THR A 63 10.50 13.40 5.82
CA THR A 63 10.78 14.79 6.24
C THR A 63 9.56 15.72 6.14
N LYS A 64 8.38 15.18 5.80
CA LYS A 64 7.09 15.89 5.75
C LYS A 64 7.12 17.05 4.74
N LYS A 65 7.91 16.92 3.68
CA LYS A 65 8.04 17.92 2.61
C LYS A 65 6.95 17.69 1.54
N PRO A 66 6.58 18.71 0.77
CA PRO A 66 5.60 18.51 -0.30
C PRO A 66 6.24 17.66 -1.39
N PHE A 67 5.46 16.79 -2.04
CA PHE A 67 5.98 15.97 -3.14
C PHE A 67 6.55 16.82 -4.29
N THR A 68 6.13 18.09 -4.39
CA THR A 68 6.60 19.03 -5.40
C THR A 68 8.06 19.40 -5.27
N ILE A 69 8.66 19.23 -4.09
CA ILE A 69 10.06 19.59 -3.84
C ILE A 69 11.04 18.77 -4.69
N GLY A 70 10.63 17.56 -5.11
CA GLY A 70 11.41 16.69 -5.99
C GLY A 70 11.74 17.38 -7.32
N GLU A 71 10.70 17.85 -8.01
CA GLU A 71 10.81 18.52 -9.31
C GLU A 71 11.28 19.97 -9.17
N GLN A 72 10.78 20.69 -8.17
CA GLN A 72 11.02 22.13 -8.01
C GLN A 72 12.44 22.47 -7.53
N LEU A 73 13.07 21.59 -6.74
CA LEU A 73 14.33 21.92 -6.08
C LEU A 73 15.34 20.79 -6.07
N LEU A 74 14.97 19.59 -5.62
CA LEU A 74 15.93 18.51 -5.40
C LEU A 74 16.61 18.06 -6.69
N LEU A 75 15.83 17.81 -7.75
CA LEU A 75 16.39 17.40 -9.04
C LEU A 75 17.24 18.50 -9.70
N PRO A 76 16.76 19.76 -9.84
CA PRO A 76 17.59 20.85 -10.38
C PRO A 76 18.88 21.08 -9.59
N ALA A 77 18.82 21.04 -8.26
CA ALA A 77 19.99 21.24 -7.41
C ALA A 77 21.02 20.11 -7.57
N ALA A 78 20.57 18.85 -7.59
CA ALA A 78 21.44 17.69 -7.80
C ALA A 78 22.12 17.72 -9.18
N ILE A 79 21.39 18.08 -10.23
CA ILE A 79 21.92 18.25 -11.59
C ILE A 79 23.01 19.32 -11.61
N ARG A 80 22.74 20.50 -11.04
CA ARG A 80 23.71 21.61 -11.00
C ARG A 80 24.97 21.28 -10.22
N MET A 81 24.83 20.68 -9.04
CA MET A 81 25.98 20.26 -8.22
C MET A 81 26.84 19.25 -8.98
N SER A 82 26.22 18.23 -9.58
CA SER A 82 26.93 17.22 -10.35
C SER A 82 27.60 17.77 -11.61
N GLU A 83 26.97 18.72 -12.30
CA GLU A 83 27.56 19.41 -13.45
C GLU A 83 28.84 20.16 -13.06
N ILE A 84 28.80 20.90 -11.95
CA ILE A 84 29.93 21.69 -11.46
C ILE A 84 31.08 20.80 -10.98
N VAL A 85 30.77 19.74 -10.23
CA VAL A 85 31.78 18.91 -9.56
C VAL A 85 32.36 17.85 -10.49
N HIS A 86 31.54 17.23 -11.33
CA HIS A 86 31.93 16.06 -12.13
C HIS A 86 31.78 16.27 -13.65
N GLY A 87 31.13 17.34 -14.08
CA GLY A 87 30.91 17.68 -15.49
C GLY A 87 29.55 17.24 -16.04
N LYS A 88 29.24 17.74 -17.25
CA LYS A 88 27.92 17.63 -17.90
C LYS A 88 27.40 16.19 -18.05
N GLN A 89 28.30 15.23 -18.26
CA GLN A 89 27.92 13.82 -18.43
C GLN A 89 27.27 13.22 -17.18
N TYR A 90 27.70 13.62 -15.98
CA TYR A 90 27.09 13.14 -14.73
C TYR A 90 25.78 13.84 -14.42
N ALA A 91 25.66 15.12 -14.79
CA ALA A 91 24.40 15.84 -14.73
C ALA A 91 23.32 15.17 -15.61
N ALA A 92 23.71 14.68 -16.79
CA ALA A 92 22.83 13.93 -17.69
C ALA A 92 22.44 12.54 -17.16
N GLU A 93 23.28 11.90 -16.32
CA GLU A 93 22.89 10.68 -15.60
C GLU A 93 21.88 10.98 -14.50
N ILE A 94 22.07 12.05 -13.72
CA ILE A 94 21.14 12.45 -12.65
C ILE A 94 19.78 12.87 -13.23
N SER A 95 19.74 13.53 -14.38
CA SER A 95 18.47 13.95 -15.01
C SER A 95 17.58 12.77 -15.41
N LYS A 96 18.12 11.55 -15.46
CA LYS A 96 17.35 10.32 -15.72
C LYS A 96 16.56 9.85 -14.48
N ILE A 97 16.85 10.39 -13.29
CA ILE A 97 16.10 10.07 -12.06
C ILE A 97 14.71 10.70 -12.16
N PRO A 98 13.64 9.91 -12.24
CA PRO A 98 12.29 10.44 -12.42
C PRO A 98 11.76 11.06 -11.11
N LEU A 99 11.78 12.38 -10.97
CA LEU A 99 11.30 13.11 -9.78
C LEU A 99 10.17 14.09 -10.07
N SER A 100 9.41 13.88 -11.15
CA SER A 100 8.23 14.71 -11.41
C SER A 100 7.21 14.59 -10.28
N ASN A 101 6.39 15.62 -10.11
CA ASN A 101 5.36 15.69 -9.07
C ASN A 101 4.47 14.43 -9.02
N ASP A 102 3.98 13.99 -10.18
CA ASP A 102 3.14 12.79 -10.31
C ASP A 102 3.91 11.52 -9.92
N THR A 103 5.18 11.45 -10.31
CA THR A 103 6.01 10.29 -10.02
C THR A 103 6.30 10.19 -8.52
N VAL A 104 6.68 11.30 -7.89
CA VAL A 104 6.93 11.35 -6.44
C VAL A 104 5.67 10.99 -5.66
N SER A 105 4.51 11.56 -6.04
CA SER A 105 3.22 11.25 -5.43
C SER A 105 2.86 9.76 -5.51
N LYS A 106 3.02 9.16 -6.70
CA LYS A 106 2.76 7.73 -6.91
C LYS A 106 3.69 6.84 -6.07
N ARG A 107 4.98 7.17 -6.00
CA ARG A 107 5.94 6.39 -5.20
C ARG A 107 5.68 6.47 -3.71
N ILE A 108 5.32 7.64 -3.19
CA ILE A 108 4.91 7.78 -1.79
C ILE A 108 3.71 6.89 -1.49
N SER A 109 2.78 6.77 -2.43
CA SER A 109 1.64 5.86 -2.31
C SER A 109 2.05 4.39 -2.32
N ASP A 110 2.95 3.98 -3.23
CA ASP A 110 3.49 2.62 -3.26
C ASP A 110 4.24 2.26 -1.97
N ILE A 111 5.09 3.18 -1.46
CA ILE A 111 5.84 3.04 -0.21
C ILE A 111 4.90 2.89 0.98
N SER A 112 3.92 3.78 1.09
CA SER A 112 2.91 3.75 2.13
C SER A 112 2.15 2.41 2.14
N ASN A 113 1.78 1.91 0.96
CA ASN A 113 1.11 0.63 0.85
C ASN A 113 2.02 -0.54 1.25
N ASP A 114 3.29 -0.56 0.82
CA ASP A 114 4.24 -1.59 1.25
C ASP A 114 4.41 -1.62 2.77
N GLN A 115 4.59 -0.46 3.40
CA GLN A 115 4.69 -0.35 4.85
C GLN A 115 3.43 -0.82 5.56
N PHE A 116 2.25 -0.53 4.99
CA PHE A 116 0.97 -1.04 5.51
C PHE A 116 0.88 -2.56 5.42
N GLN A 117 1.25 -3.15 4.29
CA GLN A 117 1.27 -4.61 4.13
C GLN A 117 2.26 -5.29 5.09
N GLN A 118 3.45 -4.69 5.27
CA GLN A 118 4.41 -5.16 6.26
C GLN A 118 3.86 -5.11 7.69
N LEU A 119 3.14 -4.05 8.04
CA LEU A 119 2.46 -3.96 9.34
C LEU A 119 1.45 -5.09 9.52
N LEU A 120 0.60 -5.34 8.52
CA LEU A 120 -0.37 -6.44 8.56
C LEU A 120 0.30 -7.81 8.73
N MET A 121 1.42 -8.04 8.06
CA MET A 121 2.20 -9.28 8.22
C MET A 121 2.71 -9.42 9.66
N ARG A 122 3.30 -8.36 10.22
CA ARG A 122 3.77 -8.35 11.63
C ARG A 122 2.64 -8.59 12.62
N LEU A 123 1.46 -8.03 12.37
CA LEU A 123 0.29 -8.24 13.21
C LEU A 123 -0.20 -9.70 13.15
N LYS A 124 -0.24 -10.31 11.97
CA LYS A 124 -0.59 -11.73 11.82
C LYS A 124 0.40 -12.65 12.55
N ASP A 125 1.69 -12.34 12.48
CA ASP A 125 2.74 -13.11 13.15
C ASP A 125 2.83 -12.84 14.67
N SER A 126 2.14 -11.80 15.15
CA SER A 126 2.13 -11.42 16.56
C SER A 126 1.14 -12.20 17.43
N SER A 127 0.67 -13.38 16.99
CA SER A 127 -0.20 -14.29 17.75
C SER A 127 0.37 -14.71 19.12
N LYS A 128 1.67 -14.53 19.33
CA LYS A 128 2.32 -14.68 20.66
C LYS A 128 1.98 -13.52 21.62
N TYR A 129 1.81 -12.32 21.09
CA TYR A 129 1.51 -11.10 21.86
C TYR A 129 0.00 -10.82 21.94
N PHE A 130 -0.75 -11.30 20.95
CA PHE A 130 -2.21 -11.36 20.96
C PHE A 130 -2.58 -12.84 20.97
N PRO A 131 -2.81 -13.44 22.15
CA PRO A 131 -3.31 -14.81 22.23
C PRO A 131 -4.48 -14.97 21.26
N ASN A 132 -4.58 -16.13 20.59
CA ASN A 132 -5.73 -16.49 19.76
C ASN A 132 -6.96 -16.71 20.65
N ASP A 133 -7.39 -15.64 21.32
CA ASP A 133 -8.60 -15.49 22.10
C ASP A 133 -9.79 -15.19 21.18
N ILE A 134 -9.75 -15.67 19.94
CA ILE A 134 -10.84 -15.46 18.96
C ILE A 134 -12.13 -16.04 19.54
N ASP A 135 -12.05 -17.19 20.21
CA ASP A 135 -13.19 -17.82 20.87
C ASP A 135 -13.70 -17.00 22.08
N THR A 136 -12.84 -16.31 22.83
CA THR A 136 -13.26 -15.48 23.98
C THR A 136 -13.68 -14.06 23.60
N GLN A 137 -13.39 -13.63 22.37
CA GLN A 137 -13.68 -12.28 21.86
C GLN A 137 -14.65 -12.28 20.68
N GLN A 138 -15.30 -13.42 20.40
CA GLN A 138 -16.34 -13.57 19.38
C GLN A 138 -17.43 -12.50 19.54
N TRP A 139 -17.74 -12.10 20.78
CA TRP A 139 -18.73 -11.06 21.12
C TRP A 139 -18.40 -9.67 20.63
N ILE A 140 -17.11 -9.39 20.41
CA ILE A 140 -16.67 -8.12 19.84
C ILE A 140 -16.83 -8.14 18.32
N CYS A 141 -16.55 -9.30 17.70
CA CYS A 141 -16.61 -9.49 16.26
C CYS A 141 -18.04 -9.67 15.75
N ASN A 142 -18.93 -10.24 16.55
CA ASN A 142 -20.34 -10.40 16.23
C ASN A 142 -21.15 -10.59 17.53
N PRO A 143 -21.56 -9.50 18.20
CA PRO A 143 -22.31 -9.60 19.47
C PRO A 143 -23.64 -10.34 19.30
N PHE A 144 -24.21 -10.35 18.10
CA PHE A 144 -25.54 -10.90 17.82
C PHE A 144 -25.60 -12.41 17.58
N SER A 145 -24.47 -13.12 17.62
CA SER A 145 -24.42 -14.56 17.29
C SER A 145 -23.83 -15.40 18.41
N ILE A 146 -23.96 -14.96 19.66
CA ILE A 146 -23.39 -15.64 20.81
C ILE A 146 -24.46 -16.11 21.76
N GLU A 147 -24.20 -17.26 22.35
CA GLU A 147 -24.98 -17.81 23.42
C GLU A 147 -24.48 -17.18 24.73
N MET A 148 -25.38 -16.57 25.51
CA MET A 148 -25.02 -15.89 26.77
C MET A 148 -24.29 -16.80 27.76
N GLU A 149 -24.49 -18.12 27.62
CA GLU A 149 -23.84 -19.18 28.40
C GLU A 149 -22.32 -19.30 28.13
N GLU A 150 -21.84 -18.78 27.00
CA GLU A 150 -20.42 -18.76 26.61
C GLU A 150 -19.65 -17.57 27.21
N ILE A 151 -20.34 -16.62 27.84
CA ILE A 151 -19.77 -15.35 28.31
C ILE A 151 -19.65 -15.37 29.84
N ASN A 152 -18.55 -15.90 30.36
CA ASN A 152 -18.28 -15.95 31.80
C ASN A 152 -17.30 -14.87 32.31
N PHE A 153 -16.82 -14.01 31.42
CA PHE A 153 -15.80 -12.99 31.71
C PHE A 153 -16.38 -11.57 31.83
N LEU A 154 -17.65 -11.35 31.47
CA LEU A 154 -18.32 -10.06 31.65
C LEU A 154 -18.77 -9.88 33.09
N ASN A 155 -18.95 -8.62 33.50
CA ASN A 155 -19.62 -8.31 34.76
C ASN A 155 -21.14 -8.21 34.52
N PHE A 156 -21.93 -8.33 35.57
CA PHE A 156 -23.39 -8.31 35.51
C PHE A 156 -23.98 -7.13 34.70
N LYS A 157 -23.40 -5.93 34.80
CA LYS A 157 -23.87 -4.76 34.05
C LYS A 157 -23.57 -4.86 32.55
N ALA A 158 -22.40 -5.40 32.19
CA ALA A 158 -22.03 -5.62 30.80
C ALA A 158 -22.84 -6.77 30.18
N GLU A 159 -23.23 -7.77 30.97
CA GLU A 159 -24.15 -8.83 30.54
C GLU A 159 -25.56 -8.27 30.25
N GLU A 160 -26.06 -7.36 31.09
CA GLU A 160 -27.34 -6.67 30.87
C GLU A 160 -27.31 -5.83 29.57
N GLU A 161 -26.27 -5.00 29.39
CA GLU A 161 -26.05 -4.23 28.16
C GLU A 161 -25.99 -5.15 26.92
N LEU A 162 -25.32 -6.30 27.02
CA LEU A 162 -25.22 -7.24 25.92
C LEU A 162 -26.56 -7.93 25.62
N ALA A 163 -27.35 -8.30 26.63
CA ALA A 163 -28.66 -8.91 26.46
C ALA A 163 -29.65 -7.95 25.76
N GLU A 164 -29.62 -6.67 26.12
CA GLU A 164 -30.38 -5.62 25.44
C GLU A 164 -29.92 -5.44 24.00
N LEU A 165 -28.60 -5.30 23.79
CA LEU A 165 -28.02 -5.12 22.46
C LEU A 165 -28.38 -6.27 21.51
N THR A 166 -28.21 -7.52 21.95
CA THR A 166 -28.48 -8.70 21.11
C THR A 166 -29.94 -8.86 20.71
N SER A 167 -30.86 -8.28 21.50
CA SER A 167 -32.30 -8.26 21.24
C SER A 167 -32.71 -7.16 20.26
N ASP A 168 -31.84 -6.16 20.01
CA ASP A 168 -32.15 -5.05 19.13
C ASP A 168 -31.93 -5.38 17.64
N THR A 169 -33.04 -5.57 16.93
CA THR A 169 -33.04 -5.85 15.49
C THR A 169 -32.54 -4.68 14.63
N THR A 170 -32.71 -3.43 15.08
CA THR A 170 -32.25 -2.23 14.39
C THR A 170 -30.74 -2.13 14.45
N LEU A 171 -30.17 -2.34 15.65
CA LEU A 171 -28.72 -2.37 15.83
C LEU A 171 -28.08 -3.55 15.11
N ARG A 172 -28.75 -4.71 15.04
CA ARG A 172 -28.31 -5.85 14.21
C ARG A 172 -28.23 -5.48 12.72
N LEU A 173 -29.24 -4.80 12.20
CA LEU A 173 -29.21 -4.31 10.82
C LEU A 173 -28.10 -3.29 10.63
N ARG A 174 -27.92 -2.36 11.57
CA ARG A 174 -26.87 -1.35 11.51
C ARG A 174 -25.47 -1.97 11.50
N PHE A 175 -25.24 -2.97 12.35
CA PHE A 175 -23.97 -3.71 12.43
C PHE A 175 -23.58 -4.31 11.07
N SER A 176 -24.54 -4.81 10.28
CA SER A 176 -24.25 -5.38 8.95
C SER A 176 -23.82 -4.34 7.90
N GLN A 177 -24.00 -3.05 8.17
CA GLN A 177 -23.76 -1.96 7.22
C GLN A 177 -22.44 -1.22 7.49
N VAL A 178 -21.89 -1.33 8.71
CA VAL A 178 -20.70 -0.60 9.12
C VAL A 178 -19.58 -1.54 9.55
N PRO A 179 -18.31 -1.13 9.45
CA PRO A 179 -17.20 -1.85 10.06
C PRO A 179 -17.39 -2.01 11.58
N VAL A 180 -16.89 -3.13 12.14
CA VAL A 180 -17.03 -3.48 13.56
C VAL A 180 -16.63 -2.33 14.51
N HIS A 181 -15.49 -1.69 14.29
CA HIS A 181 -15.02 -0.59 15.13
C HIS A 181 -15.93 0.65 15.07
N GLU A 182 -16.54 0.93 13.92
CA GLU A 182 -17.45 2.06 13.74
C GLU A 182 -18.76 1.80 14.49
N PHE A 183 -19.28 0.58 14.43
CA PHE A 183 -20.44 0.17 15.22
C PHE A 183 -20.25 0.39 16.72
N TRP A 184 -19.15 -0.10 17.29
CA TRP A 184 -18.84 0.07 18.72
C TRP A 184 -18.63 1.53 19.13
N ILE A 185 -18.22 2.40 18.21
CA ILE A 185 -18.15 3.84 18.45
C ILE A 185 -19.56 4.46 18.45
N GLU A 186 -20.41 4.10 17.49
CA GLU A 186 -21.77 4.65 17.35
C GLU A 186 -22.63 4.34 18.59
N ILE A 187 -22.58 3.11 19.10
CA ILE A 187 -23.43 2.68 20.22
C ILE A 187 -22.86 3.06 21.59
N LYS A 188 -21.69 3.71 21.66
CA LYS A 188 -20.99 4.02 22.92
C LYS A 188 -21.80 4.87 23.89
N SER A 189 -22.68 5.73 23.41
CA SER A 189 -23.56 6.53 24.27
C SER A 189 -24.65 5.72 24.95
N GLU A 190 -25.11 4.64 24.30
CA GLU A 190 -26.20 3.78 24.77
C GLU A 190 -25.66 2.57 25.57
N TYR A 191 -24.53 2.00 25.14
CA TYR A 191 -23.89 0.82 25.75
C TYR A 191 -22.43 1.12 26.12
N PRO A 192 -22.17 2.02 27.10
CA PRO A 192 -20.84 2.55 27.37
C PRO A 192 -19.86 1.50 27.88
N LEU A 193 -20.27 0.60 28.77
CA LEU A 193 -19.38 -0.41 29.35
C LEU A 193 -18.96 -1.43 28.31
N LEU A 194 -19.95 -1.95 27.57
CA LEU A 194 -19.73 -2.94 26.53
C LEU A 194 -18.87 -2.38 25.39
N SER A 195 -19.17 -1.15 24.96
CA SER A 195 -18.38 -0.44 23.94
C SER A 195 -16.96 -0.16 24.42
N GLU A 196 -16.75 0.22 25.67
CA GLU A 196 -15.41 0.43 26.20
C GLU A 196 -14.59 -0.87 26.21
N MET A 197 -15.19 -1.99 26.64
CA MET A 197 -14.55 -3.30 26.61
C MET A 197 -14.19 -3.74 25.19
N ALA A 198 -15.11 -3.57 24.23
CA ALA A 198 -14.88 -3.86 22.83
C ALA A 198 -13.75 -3.00 22.23
N MET A 199 -13.80 -1.68 22.47
CA MET A 199 -12.83 -0.73 21.94
C MET A 199 -11.43 -0.93 22.52
N ASN A 200 -11.30 -1.31 23.80
CA ASN A 200 -10.02 -1.64 24.41
C ASN A 200 -9.33 -2.85 23.76
N LYS A 201 -10.11 -3.77 23.16
CA LYS A 201 -9.57 -4.92 22.43
C LYS A 201 -9.35 -4.60 20.94
N LEU A 202 -10.23 -3.83 20.32
CA LEU A 202 -10.15 -3.45 18.90
C LEU A 202 -9.07 -2.41 18.61
N LEU A 203 -8.76 -1.54 19.56
CA LEU A 203 -7.74 -0.50 19.43
C LEU A 203 -6.63 -0.73 20.47
N PRO A 204 -5.87 -1.85 20.37
CA PRO A 204 -5.02 -2.27 21.46
C PRO A 204 -4.08 -1.17 21.91
N PHE A 205 -3.37 -0.44 21.02
CA PHE A 205 -2.68 0.80 21.41
C PHE A 205 -2.34 1.71 20.21
N CYS A 206 -2.59 3.01 20.35
CA CYS A 206 -1.58 4.03 20.03
C CYS A 206 -1.19 4.65 21.38
N THR A 207 0.11 4.72 21.71
CA THR A 207 0.52 5.52 22.86
C THR A 207 0.03 6.96 22.64
N THR A 208 -0.28 7.70 23.71
CA THR A 208 -0.62 9.12 23.59
C THR A 208 0.44 9.87 22.78
N TYR A 209 1.72 9.49 22.94
CA TYR A 209 2.83 9.97 22.12
C TYR A 209 2.66 9.72 20.60
N LEU A 210 2.26 8.51 20.17
CA LEU A 210 2.03 8.23 18.76
C LEU A 210 0.84 9.02 18.21
N CYS A 211 -0.23 9.15 19.00
CA CYS A 211 -1.37 10.00 18.65
C CYS A 211 -0.95 11.46 18.51
N GLU A 212 -0.24 12.01 19.51
CA GLU A 212 0.26 13.39 19.51
C GLU A 212 1.22 13.64 18.35
N SER A 213 2.12 12.70 18.06
CA SER A 213 3.02 12.76 16.91
C SER A 213 2.26 12.72 15.59
N ALA A 214 1.21 11.89 15.49
CA ALA A 214 0.35 11.83 14.32
C ALA A 214 -0.43 13.12 14.11
N PHE A 215 -1.09 13.65 15.14
CA PHE A 215 -1.81 14.92 15.08
C PHE A 215 -0.89 16.11 14.79
N SER A 216 0.30 16.14 15.39
CA SER A 216 1.32 17.17 15.12
C SER A 216 1.79 17.11 13.66
N THR A 217 2.06 15.91 13.16
CA THR A 217 2.46 15.68 11.77
C THR A 217 1.34 16.06 10.80
N LEU A 218 0.10 15.66 11.09
CA LEU A 218 -1.08 15.99 10.30
C LEU A 218 -1.30 17.50 10.25
N THR A 219 -1.18 18.19 11.39
CA THR A 219 -1.31 19.65 11.49
C THR A 219 -0.24 20.35 10.68
N TYR A 220 1.02 19.91 10.79
CA TYR A 220 2.13 20.43 10.00
C TYR A 220 1.89 20.24 8.49
N ILE A 221 1.43 19.06 8.07
CA ILE A 221 1.14 18.77 6.67
C ILE A 221 -0.03 19.64 6.15
N LYS A 222 -1.16 19.68 6.87
CA LYS A 222 -2.38 20.40 6.44
C LYS A 222 -2.22 21.93 6.48
N SER A 223 -1.48 22.48 7.44
CA SER A 223 -1.26 23.93 7.56
C SER A 223 -0.38 24.49 6.44
N LYS A 224 0.61 23.71 5.98
CA LYS A 224 1.65 24.20 5.07
C LYS A 224 1.39 23.92 3.59
N TYR A 225 0.57 22.92 3.25
CA TYR A 225 0.46 22.42 1.87
C TYR A 225 -1.00 22.23 1.38
N ARG A 226 -1.94 23.02 1.92
CA ARG A 226 -3.40 22.90 1.76
C ARG A 226 -3.90 22.80 0.30
N SER A 227 -3.13 23.26 -0.70
CA SER A 227 -3.49 23.23 -2.12
C SER A 227 -2.84 22.11 -2.95
N THR A 228 -1.87 21.35 -2.38
CA THR A 228 -1.11 20.35 -3.14
C THR A 228 -1.32 18.93 -2.65
N LEU A 229 -2.13 18.68 -1.61
CA LEU A 229 -2.21 17.38 -0.95
C LEU A 229 -3.20 16.42 -1.61
N ILE A 230 -2.71 15.64 -2.56
CA ILE A 230 -3.33 14.36 -2.91
C ILE A 230 -2.76 13.32 -1.92
N ASN A 231 -3.62 12.75 -1.08
CA ASN A 231 -3.33 11.60 -0.21
C ASN A 231 -2.49 11.86 1.07
N VAL A 232 -3.08 12.61 2.01
CA VAL A 232 -2.50 12.91 3.35
C VAL A 232 -2.18 11.64 4.13
N GLU A 233 -3.00 10.60 4.00
CA GLU A 233 -2.81 9.31 4.68
C GLU A 233 -1.47 8.67 4.32
N ASN A 234 -1.12 8.65 3.03
CA ASN A 234 0.12 8.03 2.58
C ASN A 234 1.38 8.75 3.08
N LEU A 235 1.33 10.08 3.11
CA LEU A 235 2.39 10.90 3.70
C LEU A 235 2.49 10.67 5.21
N LEU A 236 1.36 10.69 5.90
CA LEU A 236 1.29 10.51 7.35
C LEU A 236 1.86 9.16 7.77
N ARG A 237 1.45 8.09 7.09
CA ARG A 237 1.95 6.73 7.33
C ARG A 237 3.47 6.66 7.16
N SER A 238 3.97 7.12 6.01
CA SER A 238 5.40 7.10 5.70
C SER A 238 6.25 7.96 6.65
N ALA A 239 5.69 9.05 7.16
CA ALA A 239 6.37 9.96 8.08
C ALA A 239 6.49 9.42 9.51
N ILE A 240 5.49 8.67 9.98
CA ILE A 240 5.38 8.25 11.39
C ILE A 240 5.93 6.84 11.60
N THR A 241 5.72 5.95 10.62
CA THR A 241 6.12 4.55 10.75
C THR A 241 7.63 4.40 10.89
N GLN A 242 8.04 3.42 11.69
CA GLN A 242 9.44 2.94 11.78
C GLN A 242 9.70 1.74 10.85
N ILE A 243 8.70 1.34 10.07
CA ILE A 243 8.83 0.27 9.08
C ILE A 243 9.56 0.83 7.87
N GLU A 244 10.74 0.28 7.57
CA GLU A 244 11.48 0.66 6.37
C GLU A 244 10.81 0.07 5.11
N PRO A 245 10.67 0.84 4.01
CA PRO A 245 10.11 0.34 2.77
C PRO A 245 11.03 -0.69 2.10
N ARG A 246 10.44 -1.70 1.46
CA ARG A 246 11.21 -2.70 0.69
C ARG A 246 11.46 -2.19 -0.73
N PHE A 247 12.42 -1.27 -0.91
CA PHE A 247 12.66 -0.62 -2.21
C PHE A 247 12.94 -1.58 -3.36
N ASN A 248 13.74 -2.63 -3.13
CA ASN A 248 14.02 -3.63 -4.16
C ASN A 248 12.74 -4.35 -4.62
N TYR A 249 11.86 -4.72 -3.68
CA TYR A 249 10.56 -5.32 -3.99
C TYR A 249 9.67 -4.37 -4.78
N LEU A 250 9.64 -3.09 -4.40
CA LEU A 250 8.89 -2.05 -5.11
C LEU A 250 9.39 -1.85 -6.55
N CYS A 251 10.71 -1.88 -6.77
CA CYS A 251 11.32 -1.75 -8.10
C CYS A 251 10.97 -2.95 -8.99
N THR A 252 11.09 -4.18 -8.49
CA THR A 252 10.80 -5.40 -9.26
C THR A 252 9.34 -5.47 -9.70
N ASN A 253 8.38 -5.09 -8.84
CA ASN A 253 6.95 -5.13 -9.17
C ASN A 253 6.51 -4.07 -10.19
N LYS A 254 7.29 -3.02 -10.43
CA LYS A 254 7.00 -2.04 -11.49
C LYS A 254 7.53 -2.49 -12.85
N GLN A 255 8.57 -3.32 -12.89
CA GLN A 255 9.16 -3.82 -14.13
C GLN A 255 8.32 -4.95 -14.77
N SER A 256 7.49 -5.64 -13.98
CA SER A 256 6.74 -6.83 -14.41
C SER A 256 5.49 -6.55 -15.25
N HIS A 257 5.30 -5.35 -15.78
CA HIS A 257 4.22 -5.05 -16.74
C HIS A 257 4.78 -4.95 -18.16
N PRO A 258 4.92 -6.07 -18.89
CA PRO A 258 5.00 -6.01 -20.34
C PRO A 258 3.64 -5.54 -20.85
N SER A 259 3.63 -4.40 -21.54
CA SER A 259 2.48 -3.96 -22.33
C SER A 259 2.08 -5.08 -23.29
N HIS A 260 0.82 -5.50 -23.23
CA HIS A 260 0.23 -6.47 -24.16
C HIS A 260 0.06 -5.89 -25.57
#